data_AF-A0A8R1IRZ5-F1
#
_entry.id   AF-A0A8R1IRZ5-F1
#
_cell.length_a   1.000
_cell.length_b   1.000
_cell.length_c   1.000
_cell.angle_alpha   90.00
_cell.angle_beta   90.00
_cell.angle_gamma   90.00
#
_symmetry.space_group_name_H-M   'P 1'
#
loop_
_entity.id
_entity.type
_entity.pdbx_description
1 polymer ?
#
loop_
_entity_poly.entity_id
_entity_poly.type
_entity_poly.pdbx_seq_one_letter_code
_entity_poly.pdbx_strand_id
1 'polypeptide(L)'
;MRKIFDLLGVEYTLLEATDGQKLDELPADLKDYRILDGYLDPITKRPMKKGEIGCFLSHYRIWQDVVRNKLEKTIVFEDDLRFSHDGLTRVREVLQDLEATKKSWDLIYLGRKKQSDREELWIPMHRHLSTVEYSYWTLGYMLSLSGAQKLLNPDPLRRWCRSMSTYR
;
A
#
# COMPACT_ATOMS: atom_id res chain seq x y z
N MET A 1 8.25 9.06 -13.48
CA MET A 1 7.74 7.69 -13.39
C MET A 1 7.10 7.20 -14.69
N ARG A 2 6.10 7.90 -15.26
CA ARG A 2 5.43 7.51 -16.53
C ARG A 2 6.39 7.10 -17.66
N LYS A 3 7.37 7.95 -17.96
CA LYS A 3 8.42 7.67 -18.96
C LYS A 3 9.17 6.35 -18.73
N ILE A 4 9.32 5.91 -17.46
CA ILE A 4 9.99 4.64 -17.15
C ILE A 4 9.10 3.47 -17.60
N PHE A 5 7.79 3.51 -17.30
CA PHE A 5 6.88 2.46 -17.74
C PHE A 5 6.69 2.44 -19.26
N ASP A 6 6.62 3.63 -19.88
CA ASP A 6 6.58 3.76 -21.34
C ASP A 6 7.83 3.12 -21.98
N LEU A 7 9.04 3.41 -21.44
CA LEU A 7 10.30 2.83 -21.91
C LEU A 7 10.39 1.31 -21.67
N LEU A 8 9.78 0.81 -20.60
CA LEU A 8 9.74 -0.62 -20.28
C LEU A 8 8.66 -1.36 -21.06
N GLY A 9 7.79 -0.66 -21.80
CA GLY A 9 6.66 -1.26 -22.52
C GLY A 9 5.64 -1.91 -21.58
N VAL A 10 5.50 -1.38 -20.35
CA VAL A 10 4.57 -1.91 -19.35
C VAL A 10 3.32 -1.05 -19.36
N GLU A 11 2.17 -1.68 -19.55
CA GLU A 11 0.87 -1.02 -19.40
C GLU A 11 0.62 -0.65 -17.93
N TYR A 12 0.08 0.53 -17.69
CA TYR A 12 -0.22 1.03 -16.36
C TYR A 12 -1.52 1.83 -16.34
N THR A 13 -2.19 1.81 -15.19
CA THR A 13 -3.33 2.68 -14.89
C THR A 13 -2.87 3.80 -13.98
N LEU A 14 -3.26 5.03 -14.30
CA LEU A 14 -3.07 6.18 -13.42
C LEU A 14 -4.35 6.40 -12.61
N LEU A 15 -4.20 6.55 -11.30
CA LEU A 15 -5.24 7.03 -10.42
C LEU A 15 -4.82 8.39 -9.86
N GLU A 16 -5.65 9.41 -10.08
CA GLU A 16 -5.47 10.72 -9.46
C GLU A 16 -5.73 10.61 -7.96
N ALA A 17 -4.73 11.03 -7.18
CA ALA A 17 -4.76 10.97 -5.73
C ALA A 17 -5.84 11.92 -5.17
N THR A 18 -6.43 11.50 -4.07
CA THR A 18 -7.37 12.32 -3.31
C THR A 18 -6.62 13.45 -2.60
N ASP A 19 -6.94 14.69 -2.94
CA ASP A 19 -6.38 15.86 -2.26
C ASP A 19 -6.97 16.00 -0.85
N GLY A 20 -6.12 15.77 0.16
CA GLY A 20 -6.50 15.91 1.56
C GLY A 20 -6.94 17.32 1.96
N GLN A 21 -6.63 18.35 1.19
CA GLN A 21 -7.13 19.71 1.45
C GLN A 21 -8.59 19.90 1.00
N LYS A 22 -9.09 19.04 0.10
CA LYS A 22 -10.42 19.13 -0.51
C LYS A 22 -11.35 18.01 -0.07
N LEU A 23 -11.29 17.62 1.21
CA LEU A 23 -12.11 16.52 1.74
C LEU A 23 -13.63 16.81 1.68
N ASP A 24 -14.03 18.08 1.67
CA ASP A 24 -15.44 18.47 1.54
C ASP A 24 -16.00 18.21 0.12
N GLU A 25 -15.11 18.12 -0.88
CA GLU A 25 -15.40 17.88 -2.30
C GLU A 25 -15.35 16.39 -2.67
N LEU A 26 -15.20 15.48 -1.70
CA LEU A 26 -15.12 14.05 -1.97
C LEU A 26 -16.37 13.52 -2.69
N PRO A 27 -16.23 12.49 -3.54
CA PRO A 27 -17.35 11.69 -4.02
C PRO A 27 -18.18 11.10 -2.87
N ALA A 28 -19.49 10.94 -3.09
CA ALA A 28 -20.43 10.50 -2.05
C ALA A 28 -20.07 9.16 -1.40
N ASP A 29 -19.48 8.24 -2.15
CA ASP A 29 -19.02 6.93 -1.70
C ASP A 29 -17.80 7.00 -0.77
N LEU A 30 -17.06 8.12 -0.77
CA LEU A 30 -15.91 8.35 0.10
C LEU A 30 -16.22 9.32 1.26
N LYS A 31 -17.34 10.06 1.20
CA LYS A 31 -17.70 11.07 2.21
C LYS A 31 -17.97 10.51 3.60
N ASP A 32 -18.37 9.24 3.73
CA ASP A 32 -18.63 8.60 5.02
C ASP A 32 -17.35 8.00 5.66
N TYR A 33 -16.17 8.54 5.32
CA TYR A 33 -14.95 8.17 6.01
C TYR A 33 -15.00 8.60 7.48
N ARG A 34 -14.55 7.73 8.37
CA ARG A 34 -14.48 8.01 9.81
C ARG A 34 -13.13 7.62 10.37
N ILE A 35 -12.51 8.60 11.02
CA ILE A 35 -11.36 8.34 11.88
C ILE A 35 -11.93 7.80 13.19
N LEU A 36 -11.31 6.77 13.74
CA LEU A 36 -11.68 6.26 15.07
C LEU A 36 -11.65 7.40 16.11
N ASP A 37 -12.74 7.56 16.86
CA ASP A 37 -12.85 8.63 17.85
C ASP A 37 -11.70 8.57 18.86
N GLY A 38 -11.06 9.71 19.09
CA GLY A 38 -9.89 9.80 19.99
C GLY A 38 -8.63 9.10 19.46
N TYR A 39 -8.60 8.62 18.21
CA TYR A 39 -7.41 8.03 17.64
C TYR A 39 -6.27 9.05 17.57
N LEU A 40 -5.17 8.71 18.23
CA LEU A 40 -3.90 9.37 18.12
C LEU A 40 -2.91 8.41 17.49
N ASP A 41 -2.10 8.95 16.60
CA ASP A 41 -1.00 8.22 16.00
C ASP A 41 -0.08 7.62 17.10
N PRO A 42 0.21 6.30 17.07
CA PRO A 42 0.95 5.64 18.14
C PRO A 42 2.35 6.20 18.38
N ILE A 43 3.01 6.75 17.36
CA ILE A 43 4.38 7.27 17.43
C ILE A 43 4.38 8.77 17.73
N THR A 44 3.67 9.57 16.93
CA THR A 44 3.67 11.04 17.01
C THR A 44 2.66 11.60 18.01
N LYS A 45 1.78 10.76 18.57
CA LYS A 45 0.77 11.12 19.59
C LYS A 45 -0.14 12.28 19.20
N ARG A 46 -0.37 12.48 17.90
CA ARG A 46 -1.25 13.53 17.36
C ARG A 46 -2.38 12.95 16.52
N PRO A 47 -3.45 13.73 16.28
CA PRO A 47 -4.47 13.39 15.30
C PRO A 47 -3.91 13.24 13.89
N MET A 48 -4.67 12.57 13.02
CA MET A 48 -4.34 12.42 11.60
C MET A 48 -4.43 13.76 10.87
N LYS A 49 -3.45 14.01 9.99
CA LYS A 49 -3.44 15.18 9.10
C LYS A 49 -4.34 14.92 7.89
N LYS A 50 -4.91 16.01 7.37
CA LYS A 50 -5.65 16.06 6.11
C LYS A 50 -4.97 15.30 4.95
N GLY A 51 -3.68 15.55 4.72
CA GLY A 51 -2.92 14.84 3.68
C GLY A 51 -2.79 13.33 3.92
N GLU A 52 -2.74 12.89 5.18
CA GLU A 52 -2.70 11.45 5.53
C GLU A 52 -4.04 10.77 5.23
N ILE A 53 -5.16 11.49 5.42
CA ILE A 53 -6.51 11.04 5.03
C ILE A 53 -6.58 10.89 3.51
N GLY A 54 -6.13 11.90 2.75
CA GLY A 54 -6.12 11.86 1.28
C GLY A 54 -5.29 10.68 0.73
N CYS A 55 -4.11 10.44 1.31
CA CYS A 55 -3.28 9.27 0.98
C CYS A 55 -4.03 7.95 1.22
N PHE A 56 -4.66 7.78 2.39
CA PHE A 56 -5.46 6.58 2.67
C PHE A 56 -6.61 6.40 1.69
N LEU A 57 -7.41 7.44 1.44
CA LEU A 57 -8.55 7.36 0.51
C LEU A 57 -8.11 7.02 -0.91
N SER A 58 -6.92 7.46 -1.33
CA SER A 58 -6.34 7.09 -2.62
C SER A 58 -6.05 5.59 -2.69
N HIS A 59 -5.43 5.02 -1.66
CA HIS A 59 -5.16 3.58 -1.62
C HIS A 59 -6.43 2.75 -1.44
N TYR A 60 -7.40 3.22 -0.67
CA TYR A 60 -8.69 2.57 -0.52
C TYR A 60 -9.39 2.37 -1.88
N ARG A 61 -9.39 3.41 -2.73
CA ARG A 61 -9.92 3.32 -4.11
C ARG A 61 -9.15 2.29 -4.95
N ILE A 62 -7.82 2.25 -4.83
CA ILE A 62 -7.00 1.24 -5.52
C ILE A 62 -7.39 -0.17 -5.07
N TRP A 63 -7.63 -0.41 -3.78
CA TRP A 63 -8.06 -1.72 -3.29
C TRP A 63 -9.44 -2.10 -3.84
N GLN A 64 -10.38 -1.15 -3.90
CA GLN A 64 -11.68 -1.36 -4.54
C GLN A 64 -11.52 -1.73 -6.02
N ASP A 65 -10.62 -1.06 -6.74
CA ASP A 65 -10.34 -1.34 -8.14
C ASP A 65 -9.73 -2.73 -8.35
N VAL A 66 -8.79 -3.14 -7.49
CA VAL A 66 -8.21 -4.50 -7.50
C VAL A 66 -9.30 -5.55 -7.34
N VAL A 67 -10.19 -5.38 -6.36
CA VAL A 67 -11.29 -6.33 -6.11
C VAL A 67 -12.32 -6.32 -7.24
N ARG A 68 -12.75 -5.13 -7.69
CA ARG A 68 -13.76 -4.96 -8.74
C ARG A 68 -13.32 -5.59 -10.06
N ASN A 69 -12.06 -5.38 -10.45
CA ASN A 69 -11.51 -5.91 -11.70
C ASN A 69 -10.87 -7.29 -11.55
N LYS A 70 -10.91 -7.88 -10.34
CA LYS A 70 -10.32 -9.20 -10.02
C LYS A 70 -8.85 -9.31 -10.41
N LEU A 71 -8.06 -8.26 -10.14
CA LEU A 71 -6.63 -8.23 -10.45
C LEU A 71 -5.87 -9.13 -9.48
N GLU A 72 -5.30 -10.23 -9.98
CA GLU A 72 -4.65 -11.24 -9.14
C GLU A 72 -3.42 -10.70 -8.39
N LYS A 73 -2.58 -9.94 -9.08
CA LYS A 73 -1.36 -9.33 -8.58
C LYS A 73 -1.28 -7.90 -9.10
N THR A 74 -1.16 -6.92 -8.22
CA THR A 74 -1.06 -5.49 -8.55
C THR A 74 0.19 -4.90 -7.93
N ILE A 75 0.89 -4.03 -8.64
CA ILE A 75 1.97 -3.20 -8.08
C ILE A 75 1.51 -1.75 -8.08
N VAL A 76 1.61 -1.10 -6.93
CA VAL A 76 1.21 0.28 -6.70
C VAL A 76 2.46 1.09 -6.40
N PHE A 77 2.60 2.23 -7.07
CA PHE A 77 3.66 3.21 -6.82
C PHE A 77 3.05 4.59 -6.58
N GLU A 78 3.60 5.31 -5.59
CA GLU A 78 3.37 6.74 -5.44
C GLU A 78 4.15 7.52 -6.50
N ASP A 79 3.70 8.73 -6.84
CA ASP A 79 4.26 9.56 -7.92
C ASP A 79 5.63 10.15 -7.58
N ASP A 80 5.91 10.32 -6.29
CA ASP A 80 7.16 10.84 -5.76
C ASP A 80 8.27 9.77 -5.60
N LEU A 81 7.96 8.48 -5.81
CA LEU A 81 8.94 7.40 -5.67
C LEU A 81 10.11 7.54 -6.66
N ARG A 82 11.30 7.21 -6.15
CA ARG A 82 12.56 7.11 -6.89
C ARG A 82 13.09 5.69 -6.75
N PHE A 83 13.35 5.04 -7.87
CA PHE A 83 13.98 3.71 -7.86
C PHE A 83 15.46 3.85 -7.50
N SER A 84 15.97 2.92 -6.67
CA SER A 84 17.40 2.68 -6.59
C SER A 84 17.91 2.13 -7.92
N HIS A 85 19.23 2.15 -8.11
CA HIS A 85 19.87 1.64 -9.33
C HIS A 85 19.42 0.21 -9.69
N ASP A 86 19.18 -0.62 -8.68
CA ASP A 86 18.77 -2.02 -8.80
C ASP A 86 17.30 -2.28 -8.43
N GLY A 87 16.48 -1.24 -8.20
CA GLY A 87 15.15 -1.39 -7.62
C GLY A 87 14.21 -2.26 -8.46
N LEU A 88 14.20 -2.06 -9.78
CA LEU A 88 13.41 -2.90 -10.70
C LEU A 88 13.93 -4.34 -10.79
N THR A 89 15.24 -4.53 -10.68
CA THR A 89 15.84 -5.86 -10.62
C THR A 89 15.34 -6.59 -9.39
N ARG A 90 15.38 -5.97 -8.21
CA ARG A 90 14.86 -6.57 -6.97
C ARG A 90 13.38 -6.92 -7.06
N VAL A 91 12.55 -6.07 -7.66
CA VAL A 91 11.12 -6.38 -7.88
C VAL A 91 10.94 -7.62 -8.74
N ARG A 92 11.71 -7.77 -9.83
CA ARG A 92 11.69 -8.98 -10.67
C ARG A 92 12.13 -10.22 -9.88
N GLU A 93 13.16 -10.10 -9.06
CA GLU A 93 13.67 -11.19 -8.24
C GLU A 93 12.65 -11.64 -7.19
N VAL A 94 11.95 -10.70 -6.54
CA VAL A 94 10.82 -11.02 -5.65
C VAL A 94 9.74 -11.81 -6.39
N LEU A 95 9.35 -11.37 -7.59
CA LEU A 95 8.34 -12.07 -8.40
C LEU A 95 8.77 -13.50 -8.75
N GLN A 96 10.04 -13.68 -9.14
CA GLN A 96 10.61 -15.01 -9.43
C GLN A 96 10.57 -15.93 -8.20
N ASP A 97 10.98 -15.43 -7.03
CA ASP A 97 11.02 -16.22 -5.80
C ASP A 97 9.60 -16.63 -5.35
N LEU A 98 8.63 -15.72 -5.48
CA LEU A 98 7.22 -16.00 -5.19
C LEU A 98 6.64 -17.06 -6.12
N GLU A 99 6.98 -17.02 -7.41
CA GLU A 99 6.52 -18.00 -8.40
C GLU A 99 7.16 -19.38 -8.15
N ALA A 100 8.46 -19.41 -7.88
CA ALA A 100 9.19 -20.65 -7.60
C ALA A 100 8.68 -21.35 -6.33
N THR A 101 8.39 -20.60 -5.28
CA THR A 101 7.96 -21.13 -3.99
C THR A 101 6.46 -21.36 -3.89
N LYS A 102 5.67 -20.79 -4.81
CA LYS A 102 4.19 -20.76 -4.77
C LYS A 102 3.65 -20.27 -3.43
N LYS A 103 4.41 -19.41 -2.75
CA LYS A 103 4.04 -18.90 -1.42
C LYS A 103 2.85 -17.97 -1.55
N SER A 104 1.84 -18.16 -0.70
CA SER A 104 0.74 -17.19 -0.59
C SER A 104 1.21 -15.92 0.11
N TRP A 105 0.73 -14.78 -0.36
CA TRP A 105 1.03 -13.46 0.19
C TRP A 105 -0.14 -12.51 -0.06
N ASP A 106 -0.29 -11.52 0.81
CA ASP A 106 -1.36 -10.52 0.74
C ASP A 106 -0.84 -9.15 0.30
N LEU A 107 0.20 -8.66 0.99
CA LEU A 107 0.81 -7.37 0.74
C LEU A 107 2.33 -7.45 0.95
N ILE A 108 3.09 -6.87 0.03
CA ILE A 108 4.56 -6.79 0.10
C ILE A 108 4.96 -5.34 -0.09
N TYR A 109 5.67 -4.76 0.87
CA TYR A 109 6.21 -3.41 0.73
C TYR A 109 7.42 -3.39 -0.19
N LEU A 110 7.42 -2.49 -1.17
CA LEU A 110 8.58 -2.20 -2.02
C LEU A 110 9.36 -0.98 -1.51
N GLY A 111 8.70 -0.09 -0.77
CA GLY A 111 9.31 1.04 -0.09
C GLY A 111 8.51 1.43 1.15
N ARG A 112 9.16 1.43 2.31
CA ARG A 112 8.57 1.80 3.60
C ARG A 112 9.63 2.32 4.56
N LYS A 113 9.18 2.96 5.63
CA LYS A 113 9.99 3.35 6.79
C LYS A 113 9.56 2.54 8.01
N LYS A 114 10.39 1.58 8.42
CA LYS A 114 10.21 0.83 9.67
C LYS A 114 10.15 1.79 10.86
N GLN A 115 9.18 1.59 11.73
CA GLN A 115 8.98 2.39 12.96
C GLN A 115 9.10 1.55 14.24
N SER A 116 9.12 0.22 14.10
CA SER A 116 9.27 -0.71 15.21
C SER A 116 10.74 -1.06 15.41
N ASP A 117 11.16 -1.22 16.67
CA ASP A 117 12.50 -1.74 17.00
C ASP A 117 12.56 -3.27 16.95
N ARG A 118 11.41 -3.94 16.77
CA ARG A 118 11.35 -5.40 16.69
C ARG A 118 12.07 -5.93 15.45
N GLU A 119 12.70 -7.08 15.60
CA GLU A 119 13.41 -7.74 14.51
C GLU A 119 12.43 -8.22 13.43
N GLU A 120 12.87 -8.13 12.17
CA GLU A 120 12.16 -8.67 11.03
C GLU A 120 12.97 -9.83 10.47
N LEU A 121 12.30 -10.96 10.22
CA LEU A 121 12.93 -12.21 9.87
C LEU A 121 12.87 -12.41 8.35
N TRP A 122 14.01 -12.75 7.75
CA TRP A 122 14.07 -13.11 6.34
C TRP A 122 13.21 -14.34 6.04
N ILE A 123 12.48 -14.30 4.92
CA ILE A 123 11.67 -15.42 4.48
C ILE A 123 12.58 -16.41 3.74
N PRO A 124 12.66 -17.68 4.18
CA PRO A 124 13.49 -18.68 3.51
C PRO A 124 13.17 -18.80 2.02
N MET A 125 14.20 -19.06 1.21
CA MET A 125 14.10 -19.18 -0.26
C MET A 125 13.67 -17.89 -1.00
N HIS A 126 13.71 -16.74 -0.33
CA HIS A 126 13.44 -15.44 -0.95
C HIS A 126 14.62 -14.50 -0.73
N ARG A 127 15.11 -13.86 -1.80
CA ARG A 127 16.28 -12.98 -1.77
C ARG A 127 16.02 -11.66 -1.06
N HIS A 128 14.79 -11.14 -1.18
CA HIS A 128 14.47 -9.77 -0.79
C HIS A 128 13.20 -9.65 0.08
N LEU A 129 12.72 -10.75 0.67
CA LEU A 129 11.52 -10.73 1.52
C LEU A 129 11.84 -10.99 2.99
N SER A 130 11.24 -10.20 3.86
CA SER A 130 11.21 -10.40 5.31
C SER A 130 9.79 -10.30 5.86
N THR A 131 9.60 -10.70 7.11
CA THR A 131 8.43 -10.26 7.89
C THR A 131 8.44 -8.74 8.01
N VAL A 132 7.27 -8.17 8.29
CA VAL A 132 7.09 -6.72 8.40
C VAL A 132 6.43 -6.39 9.73
N GLU A 133 7.07 -5.49 10.45
CA GLU A 133 6.58 -4.86 11.67
C GLU A 133 5.97 -3.49 11.38
N TYR A 134 5.48 -2.80 12.42
CA TYR A 134 4.84 -1.49 12.29
C TYR A 134 5.70 -0.51 11.48
N SER A 135 5.10 0.07 10.44
CA SER A 135 5.80 0.83 9.40
C SER A 135 4.98 2.03 8.94
N TYR A 136 5.69 3.08 8.54
CA TYR A 136 5.14 4.24 7.84
C TYR A 136 5.59 4.27 6.39
N TRP A 137 4.92 5.14 5.63
CA TRP A 137 5.14 5.36 4.21
C TRP A 137 4.78 4.13 3.37
N THR A 138 4.16 4.36 2.22
CA THR A 138 3.80 3.29 1.30
C THR A 138 4.18 3.70 -0.11
N LEU A 139 5.44 4.12 -0.24
CA LEU A 139 6.02 4.65 -1.48
C LEU A 139 5.78 3.70 -2.67
N GLY A 140 5.79 2.39 -2.40
CA GLY A 140 5.25 1.39 -3.30
C GLY A 140 5.04 0.05 -2.61
N TYR A 141 4.13 -0.76 -3.15
CA TYR A 141 3.81 -2.09 -2.63
C TYR A 141 3.21 -2.98 -3.72
N MET A 142 3.31 -4.28 -3.50
CA MET A 142 2.56 -5.29 -4.24
C MET A 142 1.35 -5.71 -3.42
N LEU A 143 0.23 -5.95 -4.08
CA LEU A 143 -1.04 -6.35 -3.49
C LEU A 143 -1.63 -7.53 -4.27
N SER A 144 -2.00 -8.59 -3.56
CA SER A 144 -2.76 -9.69 -4.16
C SER A 144 -4.26 -9.41 -4.07
N LEU A 145 -5.07 -10.09 -4.89
CA LEU A 145 -6.53 -10.00 -4.81
C LEU A 145 -7.06 -10.34 -3.40
N SER A 146 -6.53 -11.41 -2.78
CA SER A 146 -6.90 -11.79 -1.42
C SER A 146 -6.49 -10.74 -0.40
N GLY A 147 -5.32 -10.13 -0.58
CA GLY A 147 -4.84 -9.03 0.26
C GLY A 147 -5.77 -7.82 0.18
N ALA A 148 -6.17 -7.41 -1.02
CA ALA A 148 -7.12 -6.31 -1.21
C ALA A 148 -8.47 -6.58 -0.53
N GLN A 149 -8.99 -7.81 -0.65
CA GLN A 149 -10.22 -8.23 0.03
C GLN A 149 -10.08 -8.15 1.55
N LYS A 150 -8.95 -8.63 2.12
CA LYS A 150 -8.67 -8.55 3.55
C LYS A 150 -8.57 -7.11 4.05
N LEU A 151 -7.95 -6.22 3.28
CA LEU A 151 -7.85 -4.80 3.62
C LEU A 151 -9.22 -4.11 3.64
N LEU A 152 -10.13 -4.49 2.73
CA LEU A 152 -11.48 -3.92 2.65
C LEU A 152 -12.48 -4.51 3.66
N ASN A 153 -12.31 -5.77 4.06
CA ASN A 153 -13.23 -6.49 4.94
C ASN A 153 -13.55 -5.79 6.29
N PRO A 154 -12.59 -5.20 7.03
CA PRO A 154 -12.87 -4.57 8.32
C PRO A 154 -13.59 -3.21 8.21
N ASP A 155 -14.06 -2.83 7.02
CA ASP A 155 -14.63 -1.52 6.70
C ASP A 155 -13.64 -0.38 7.08
N PRO A 156 -12.44 -0.37 6.45
CA PRO A 156 -11.40 0.58 6.82
C PRO A 156 -11.81 2.02 6.56
N LEU A 157 -12.80 2.27 5.70
CA LEU A 157 -13.34 3.61 5.44
C LEU A 157 -13.97 4.19 6.72
N ARG A 158 -14.72 3.37 7.47
CA ARG A 158 -15.37 3.78 8.72
C ARG A 158 -14.58 3.47 9.99
N ARG A 159 -13.49 2.69 9.87
CA ARG A 159 -12.64 2.27 10.99
C ARG A 159 -11.17 2.50 10.67
N TRP A 160 -10.86 3.69 10.16
CA TRP A 160 -9.52 3.97 9.69
C TRP A 160 -8.53 4.16 10.84
N CYS A 161 -7.37 3.51 10.72
CA CYS A 161 -6.17 3.77 11.49
C CYS A 161 -4.95 3.79 10.56
N ARG A 162 -3.86 4.42 10.98
CA ARG A 162 -2.80 4.86 10.06
C ARG A 162 -2.02 3.74 9.35
N SER A 163 -1.91 2.54 9.94
CA SER A 163 -1.05 1.49 9.38
C SER A 163 -1.85 0.48 8.57
N MET A 164 -1.29 0.02 7.45
CA MET A 164 -1.84 -1.15 6.74
C MET A 164 -1.48 -2.46 7.48
N SER A 165 -0.41 -2.46 8.28
CA SER A 165 0.04 -3.64 9.04
C SER A 165 -0.89 -4.02 10.20
N THR A 166 -1.81 -3.14 10.58
CA THR A 166 -2.80 -3.37 11.64
C THR A 166 -4.07 -4.05 11.14
N TYR A 167 -4.26 -4.18 9.82
CA TYR A 167 -5.32 -4.97 9.21
C TYR A 167 -4.79 -6.39 8.92
N ARG A 168 -4.51 -7.15 9.98
CA ARG A 168 -4.18 -8.58 9.91
C ARG A 168 -5.29 -9.41 10.53
#